data_AF-A0A846YCZ8-F1
#
_entry.id   AF-A0A846YCZ8-F1
#
_cell.length_a   1.000
_cell.length_b   1.000
_cell.length_c   1.000
_cell.angle_alpha   90.00
_cell.angle_beta   90.00
_cell.angle_gamma   90.00
#
_symmetry.space_group_name_H-M   'P 1'
#
loop_
_entity.id
_entity.type
_entity.pdbx_description
1 polymer ?
#
loop_
_entity_poly.entity_id
_entity_poly.type
_entity_poly.pdbx_seq_one_letter_code
_entity_poly.pdbx_strand_id
1 'polypeptide(L)'
;MTYLAEPLCRCGNEPWIHRGMLRTTATSGRFRCPETLHCLHGTTVEDGRIADHWRNVPGECPWIGTKVTDRPRCACGRGPWIKLRHLRLFTRKHLTGPVVSLSCPGLCPGPRVAVHDHHICDHPRDNDTRCPWSGTRIAPVGIAPPLFVSGPRSD
;
A
#
# COMPACT_ATOMS: atom_id res chain seq x y z
N MET A 1 -30.41 4.92 30.23
CA MET A 1 -29.43 4.08 29.50
C MET A 1 -29.38 4.56 28.07
N THR A 2 -28.35 5.33 27.73
CA THR A 2 -28.17 5.88 26.39
C THR A 2 -27.50 4.81 25.53
N TYR A 3 -28.25 4.18 24.63
CA TYR A 3 -27.67 3.33 23.58
C TYR A 3 -26.85 4.23 22.67
N LEU A 4 -25.53 4.33 22.92
CA LEU A 4 -24.60 4.86 21.94
C LEU A 4 -24.62 3.87 20.78
N ALA A 5 -25.26 4.24 19.68
CA ALA A 5 -25.19 3.49 18.44
C ALA A 5 -23.72 3.23 18.12
N GLU A 6 -23.32 1.96 18.03
CA GLU A 6 -21.96 1.61 17.66
C GLU A 6 -21.64 2.32 16.33
N PRO A 7 -20.55 3.09 16.25
CA PRO A 7 -20.23 3.81 15.03
C PRO A 7 -20.01 2.79 13.91
N LEU A 8 -20.88 2.83 12.89
CA LEU A 8 -20.74 2.04 11.66
C LEU A 8 -19.31 2.23 11.11
N CYS A 9 -18.40 1.25 11.26
CA CYS A 9 -17.10 1.33 10.59
C CYS A 9 -17.31 1.14 9.10
N ARG A 10 -17.11 2.25 8.37
CA ARG A 10 -17.02 2.27 6.91
C ARG A 10 -15.61 1.93 6.42
N CYS A 11 -14.66 1.73 7.33
CA CYS A 11 -13.27 1.42 7.03
C CYS A 11 -13.05 0.06 6.38
N GLY A 12 -14.00 -0.86 6.51
CA GLY A 12 -13.95 -2.16 5.83
C GLY A 12 -14.36 -2.11 4.36
N ASN A 13 -14.96 -1.01 3.90
CA ASN A 13 -15.61 -0.97 2.59
C ASN A 13 -14.63 -0.83 1.42
N GLU A 14 -13.49 -0.17 1.64
CA GLU A 14 -12.45 0.03 0.64
C GLU A 14 -11.05 0.06 1.29
N PRO A 15 -9.99 -0.32 0.55
CA PRO A 15 -8.63 -0.25 1.05
C PRO A 15 -8.24 1.20 1.34
N TRP A 16 -7.48 1.40 2.41
CA TRP A 16 -7.04 2.72 2.83
C TRP A 16 -5.71 2.67 3.57
N ILE A 17 -4.97 3.78 3.48
CA ILE A 17 -3.70 4.00 4.15
C ILE A 17 -3.71 5.29 4.96
N HIS A 18 -2.82 5.40 5.93
CA HIS A 18 -2.55 6.64 6.64
C HIS A 18 -1.56 7.50 5.85
N ARG A 19 -1.71 8.84 5.84
CA ARG A 19 -0.81 9.76 5.14
C ARG A 19 0.65 9.58 5.55
N GLY A 20 0.93 9.32 6.83
CA GLY A 20 2.28 9.05 7.32
C GLY A 20 2.94 7.78 6.79
N MET A 21 2.20 6.91 6.09
CA MET A 21 2.75 5.74 5.38
C MET A 21 3.37 6.12 4.04
N LEU A 22 2.99 7.27 3.48
CA LEU A 22 3.54 7.79 2.23
C LEU A 22 4.85 8.53 2.52
N ARG A 23 5.88 8.23 1.73
CA ARG A 23 7.16 8.94 1.82
C ARG A 23 7.07 10.23 1.01
N THR A 24 7.47 11.36 1.58
CA THR A 24 7.61 12.60 0.83
C THR A 24 8.73 12.50 -0.21
N THR A 25 8.59 13.22 -1.32
CA THR A 25 9.70 13.45 -2.26
C THR A 25 10.41 14.76 -1.91
N ALA A 26 11.53 15.06 -2.60
CA ALA A 26 12.19 16.36 -2.49
C ALA A 26 11.31 17.51 -3.02
N THR A 27 10.34 17.20 -3.88
CA THR A 27 9.37 18.16 -4.39
C THR A 27 8.26 18.37 -3.37
N SER A 28 8.03 19.62 -2.95
CA SER A 28 6.98 19.97 -2.01
C SER A 28 5.60 19.45 -2.47
N GLY A 29 4.81 18.93 -1.53
CA GLY A 29 3.45 18.43 -1.78
C GLY A 29 3.36 17.08 -2.51
N ARG A 30 4.48 16.47 -2.90
CA ARG A 30 4.51 15.16 -3.57
C ARG A 30 4.95 14.04 -2.63
N PHE A 31 4.37 12.88 -2.89
CA PHE A 31 4.68 11.62 -2.22
C PHE A 31 5.24 10.62 -3.23
N ARG A 32 6.08 9.71 -2.77
CA ARG A 32 6.39 8.51 -3.53
C ARG A 32 5.15 7.63 -3.54
N CYS A 33 4.71 7.27 -4.74
CA CYS A 33 3.70 6.21 -4.89
C CYS A 33 4.24 4.92 -4.28
N PRO A 34 3.46 4.13 -3.51
CA PRO A 34 3.97 2.91 -2.89
C PRO A 34 4.40 1.83 -3.90
N GLU A 35 4.04 1.97 -5.18
CA GLU A 35 4.64 1.26 -6.32
C GLU A 35 5.98 1.93 -6.74
N THR A 36 6.87 2.14 -5.79
CA THR A 36 8.03 3.05 -5.94
C THR A 36 9.02 2.68 -7.05
N LEU A 37 9.04 1.42 -7.50
CA LEU A 37 9.92 0.96 -8.58
C LEU A 37 9.35 1.26 -9.99
N HIS A 38 8.03 1.49 -10.07
CA HIS A 38 7.31 1.66 -11.34
C HIS A 38 6.59 3.02 -11.44
N CYS A 39 6.66 3.84 -10.39
CA CYS A 39 6.10 5.19 -10.31
C CYS A 39 7.14 6.18 -9.73
N LEU A 40 8.23 6.42 -10.47
CA LEU A 40 9.37 7.21 -9.97
C LEU A 40 9.11 8.72 -9.82
N HIS A 41 8.12 9.26 -10.54
CA HIS A 41 7.83 10.71 -10.53
C HIS A 41 7.05 11.17 -9.29
N GLY A 42 6.62 10.23 -8.45
CA GLY A 42 5.75 10.49 -7.33
C GLY A 42 4.29 10.74 -7.73
N THR A 43 3.49 11.08 -6.74
CA THR A 43 2.04 11.30 -6.83
C THR A 43 1.63 12.37 -5.81
N THR A 44 0.44 12.91 -5.96
CA THR A 44 -0.23 13.81 -5.03
C THR A 44 -1.34 13.06 -4.29
N VAL A 45 -1.89 13.68 -3.24
CA VAL A 45 -3.12 13.22 -2.61
C VAL A 45 -4.20 14.25 -2.90
N GLU A 46 -5.19 13.85 -3.69
CA GLU A 46 -6.31 14.68 -4.15
C GLU A 46 -7.61 14.08 -3.61
N ASP A 47 -8.46 14.90 -3.00
CA ASP A 47 -9.72 14.47 -2.37
C ASP A 47 -9.58 13.26 -1.44
N GLY A 48 -8.46 13.20 -0.70
CA GLY A 48 -8.16 12.10 0.21
C GLY A 48 -7.86 10.78 -0.49
N ARG A 49 -7.38 10.81 -1.74
CA ARG A 49 -6.99 9.63 -2.52
C ARG A 49 -5.64 9.85 -3.20
N ILE A 50 -4.93 8.76 -3.47
CA ILE A 50 -3.74 8.81 -4.34
C ILE A 50 -4.19 9.25 -5.73
N ALA A 51 -3.68 10.38 -6.19
CA ALA A 51 -4.04 10.96 -7.49
C ALA A 51 -3.54 10.11 -8.66
N ASP A 52 -4.11 10.34 -9.83
CA ASP A 52 -3.54 9.84 -11.07
C ASP A 52 -2.14 10.42 -11.28
N HIS A 53 -1.23 9.61 -11.84
CA HIS A 53 0.16 9.99 -12.01
C HIS A 53 0.85 9.13 -13.07
N TRP A 54 1.86 9.73 -13.69
CA TRP A 54 2.65 9.04 -14.72
C TRP A 54 3.53 7.94 -14.11
N ARG A 55 3.69 6.87 -14.88
CA ARG A 55 4.52 5.72 -14.55
C ARG A 55 5.71 5.64 -15.48
N ASN A 56 6.87 5.30 -14.94
CA ASN A 56 8.07 5.06 -15.74
C ASN A 56 8.04 3.73 -16.51
N VAL A 57 7.00 2.93 -16.34
CA VAL A 57 6.74 1.72 -17.13
C VAL A 57 5.27 1.67 -17.55
N PRO A 58 4.95 1.18 -18.76
CA PRO A 58 3.56 1.05 -19.21
C PRO A 58 2.70 0.13 -18.34
N GLY A 59 1.44 0.53 -18.09
CA GLY A 59 0.43 -0.26 -17.36
C GLY A 59 -0.37 0.56 -16.35
N GLU A 60 -1.42 -0.01 -15.75
CA GLU A 60 -2.17 0.61 -14.64
C GLU A 60 -1.37 0.58 -13.33
N CYS A 61 -1.32 1.70 -12.59
CA CYS A 61 -0.81 1.69 -11.22
C CYS A 61 -1.93 1.25 -10.26
N PRO A 62 -1.75 0.17 -9.48
CA PRO A 62 -2.83 -0.35 -8.62
C PRO A 62 -3.17 0.57 -7.44
N TRP A 63 -2.35 1.58 -7.16
CA TRP A 63 -2.51 2.48 -6.02
C TRP A 63 -3.35 3.70 -6.34
N ILE A 64 -3.56 4.05 -7.61
CA ILE A 64 -4.40 5.19 -8.01
C ILE A 64 -5.80 5.02 -7.42
N GLY A 65 -6.33 6.10 -6.84
CA GLY A 65 -7.64 6.11 -6.19
C GLY A 65 -7.65 5.47 -4.81
N THR A 66 -6.55 4.92 -4.30
CA THR A 66 -6.50 4.36 -2.93
C THR A 66 -6.74 5.48 -1.92
N LYS A 67 -7.62 5.23 -0.97
CA LYS A 67 -7.96 6.20 0.08
C LYS A 67 -6.78 6.48 0.99
N VAL A 68 -6.53 7.75 1.25
CA VAL A 68 -5.52 8.27 2.17
C VAL A 68 -6.24 9.04 3.27
N THR A 69 -5.87 8.76 4.52
CA THR A 69 -6.47 9.39 5.70
C THR A 69 -5.41 10.00 6.59
N ASP A 70 -5.77 11.06 7.33
CA ASP A 70 -4.86 11.67 8.31
C ASP A 70 -4.97 11.01 9.71
N ARG A 71 -5.82 9.99 9.85
CA ARG A 71 -5.97 9.22 11.11
C ARG A 71 -5.31 7.85 10.96
N PRO A 72 -4.40 7.44 11.85
CA PRO A 72 -3.73 6.15 11.74
C PRO A 72 -4.64 4.95 12.05
N ARG A 73 -5.81 5.19 12.65
CA ARG A 73 -6.83 4.19 12.95
C ARG A 73 -8.22 4.70 12.58
N CYS A 74 -9.10 3.79 12.19
CA CYS A 74 -10.51 4.09 12.05
C CYS A 74 -11.17 4.30 13.43
N ALA A 75 -12.34 4.96 13.45
CA ALA A 75 -13.21 5.10 14.61
C ALA A 75 -13.54 3.76 15.32
N CYS A 76 -13.57 2.63 14.62
CA CYS A 76 -13.74 1.30 15.25
C CYS A 76 -12.43 0.66 15.73
N GLY A 77 -11.32 1.39 15.75
CA GLY A 77 -10.01 0.92 16.21
C GLY A 77 -9.18 0.15 15.18
N ARG A 78 -9.76 -0.27 14.04
CA ARG A 78 -9.03 -0.99 12.98
C ARG A 78 -7.97 -0.12 12.32
N GLY A 79 -6.83 -0.74 12.00
CA GLY A 79 -5.73 -0.12 11.27
C GLY A 79 -5.92 -0.10 9.75
N PRO A 80 -4.93 0.44 9.02
CA PRO A 80 -4.89 0.45 7.57
C PRO A 80 -4.99 -0.94 6.95
N TRP A 81 -5.51 -1.01 5.73
CA TRP A 81 -5.50 -2.26 4.98
C TRP A 81 -5.43 -2.04 3.48
N ILE A 82 -4.80 -3.00 2.81
CA ILE A 82 -4.62 -3.03 1.36
C ILE A 82 -5.12 -4.36 0.81
N LYS A 83 -5.45 -4.37 -0.48
CA LYS A 83 -5.65 -5.60 -1.25
C LYS A 83 -4.33 -6.13 -1.80
N LEU A 84 -4.25 -7.44 -2.03
CA LEU A 84 -3.09 -8.07 -2.68
C LEU A 84 -2.76 -7.44 -4.03
N ARG A 85 -3.75 -6.95 -4.80
CA ARG A 85 -3.50 -6.21 -6.05
C ARG A 85 -2.58 -4.99 -5.92
N HIS A 86 -2.44 -4.40 -4.74
CA HIS A 86 -1.54 -3.27 -4.53
C HIS A 86 -0.08 -3.71 -4.40
N LEU A 87 0.16 -5.01 -4.23
CA LEU A 87 1.49 -5.57 -4.00
C LEU A 87 1.96 -6.28 -5.25
N ARG A 88 3.12 -5.85 -5.75
CA ARG A 88 3.73 -6.45 -6.94
C ARG A 88 4.76 -7.51 -6.62
N LEU A 89 5.48 -7.36 -5.51
CA LEU A 89 6.53 -8.27 -5.08
C LEU A 89 6.14 -8.90 -3.73
N PHE A 90 5.74 -10.16 -3.78
CA PHE A 90 5.41 -10.96 -2.60
C PHE A 90 5.74 -12.44 -2.81
N THR A 91 5.78 -13.20 -1.73
CA THR A 91 5.97 -14.66 -1.74
C THR A 91 4.82 -15.33 -1.02
N ARG A 92 4.36 -16.45 -1.55
CA ARG A 92 3.37 -17.32 -0.92
C ARG A 92 4.02 -18.61 -0.45
N LYS A 93 3.47 -19.23 0.59
CA LYS A 93 3.92 -20.53 1.09
C LYS A 93 3.82 -21.64 0.03
N HIS A 94 2.80 -21.57 -0.81
CA HIS A 94 2.55 -22.40 -2.00
C HIS A 94 1.71 -21.58 -3.00
N LEU A 95 1.46 -22.10 -4.20
CA LEU A 95 0.87 -21.36 -5.34
C LEU A 95 -0.35 -20.49 -4.97
N THR A 96 -1.31 -21.06 -4.26
CA THR A 96 -2.55 -20.40 -3.80
C THR A 96 -2.54 -20.06 -2.31
N GLY A 97 -1.43 -20.34 -1.62
CA GLY A 97 -1.31 -20.23 -0.18
C GLY A 97 -1.21 -18.80 0.36
N PRO A 98 -1.13 -18.65 1.69
CA PRO A 98 -1.00 -17.33 2.31
C PRO A 98 0.29 -16.65 1.86
N VAL A 99 0.23 -15.32 1.79
CA VAL A 99 1.43 -14.48 1.64
C VAL A 99 2.23 -14.59 2.92
N VAL A 100 3.52 -14.90 2.79
CA VAL A 100 4.46 -15.06 3.90
C VAL A 100 5.53 -13.98 3.94
N SER A 101 5.76 -13.29 2.82
CA SER A 101 6.65 -12.13 2.77
C SER A 101 6.32 -11.21 1.58
N LEU A 102 6.74 -9.95 1.67
CA LEU A 102 6.58 -8.95 0.60
C LEU A 102 7.70 -7.91 0.60
N SER A 103 7.85 -7.17 -0.49
CA SER A 103 8.63 -5.93 -0.50
C SER A 103 7.79 -4.82 0.13
N CYS A 104 8.27 -4.26 1.24
CA CYS A 104 7.52 -3.26 2.00
C CYS A 104 7.25 -2.02 1.12
N PRO A 105 6.00 -1.54 1.02
CA PRO A 105 5.69 -0.36 0.19
C PRO A 105 6.34 0.94 0.71
N GLY A 106 6.79 0.94 1.97
CA GLY A 106 7.60 2.00 2.55
C GLY A 106 9.07 2.02 2.10
N LEU A 107 9.53 1.04 1.30
CA LEU A 107 10.93 0.86 0.93
C LEU A 107 11.87 0.76 2.15
N CYS A 108 11.49 -0.08 3.12
CA CYS A 108 12.32 -0.36 4.30
C CYS A 108 13.58 -1.14 3.92
N PRO A 109 14.68 -0.98 4.68
CA PRO A 109 15.91 -1.71 4.47
C PRO A 109 15.69 -3.21 4.68
N GLY A 110 16.19 -4.02 3.75
CA GLY A 110 16.04 -5.48 3.75
C GLY A 110 15.33 -6.01 2.50
N PRO A 111 15.58 -7.28 2.13
CA PRO A 111 15.08 -7.83 0.87
C PRO A 111 13.55 -8.01 0.85
N ARG A 112 12.95 -8.46 1.97
CA ARG A 112 11.50 -8.67 2.15
C ARG A 112 11.13 -8.62 3.63
N VAL A 113 9.90 -8.20 3.93
CA VAL A 113 9.32 -8.20 5.29
C VAL A 113 8.35 -9.37 5.44
N ALA A 114 8.32 -9.98 6.62
CA ALA A 114 7.44 -11.11 6.91
C ALA A 114 5.96 -10.69 6.96
N VAL A 115 5.09 -11.63 6.64
CA VAL A 115 3.63 -11.51 6.78
C VAL A 115 3.13 -12.65 7.63
N HIS A 116 2.36 -12.33 8.67
CA HIS A 116 1.75 -13.29 9.58
C HIS A 116 0.26 -12.96 9.75
N ASP A 117 -0.60 -13.98 9.68
CA ASP A 117 -2.05 -13.83 9.77
C ASP A 117 -2.60 -12.67 8.91
N HIS A 118 -2.15 -12.59 7.65
CA HIS A 118 -2.51 -11.53 6.71
C HIS A 118 -2.06 -10.11 7.09
N HIS A 119 -1.21 -9.94 8.10
CA HIS A 119 -0.67 -8.63 8.50
C HIS A 119 0.82 -8.55 8.20
N ILE A 120 1.26 -7.38 7.77
CA ILE A 120 2.70 -7.07 7.65
C ILE A 120 3.28 -7.11 9.06
N CYS A 121 4.25 -7.98 9.31
CA CYS A 121 4.90 -8.08 10.61
C CYS A 121 5.61 -6.77 10.98
N ASP A 122 5.81 -6.57 12.28
CA ASP A 122 6.60 -5.46 12.77
C ASP A 122 8.03 -5.53 12.24
N HIS A 123 8.50 -4.41 11.70
CA HIS A 123 9.85 -4.25 11.18
C HIS A 123 10.31 -2.79 11.28
N PRO A 124 11.62 -2.55 11.37
CA PRO A 124 12.19 -1.21 11.32
C PRO A 124 11.98 -0.56 9.94
N ARG A 125 11.76 0.75 9.92
CA ARG A 125 11.88 1.58 8.71
C ARG A 125 13.32 2.00 8.46
N ASP A 126 14.04 2.23 9.53
CA ASP A 126 15.46 2.53 9.63
C ASP A 126 15.93 2.07 11.02
N ASN A 127 17.16 2.38 11.43
CA ASN A 127 17.73 1.85 12.67
C ASN A 127 16.91 2.21 13.92
N ASP A 128 16.19 3.33 13.90
CA ASP A 128 15.62 3.93 15.11
C ASP A 128 14.09 4.02 15.07
N THR A 129 13.47 3.86 13.91
CA THR A 129 12.03 4.06 13.75
C THR A 129 11.29 2.82 13.27
N ARG A 130 10.14 2.55 13.88
CA ARG A 130 9.21 1.51 13.43
C ARG A 130 8.60 1.89 12.09
N CYS A 131 8.47 0.91 11.19
CA CYS A 131 7.82 1.15 9.91
C CYS A 131 6.30 1.40 10.07
N PRO A 132 5.76 2.48 9.45
CA PRO A 132 4.33 2.79 9.51
C PRO A 132 3.45 1.79 8.75
N TRP A 133 4.05 0.90 7.94
CA TRP A 133 3.35 -0.20 7.28
C TRP A 133 3.19 -1.43 8.18
N SER A 134 3.90 -1.51 9.30
CA SER A 134 3.77 -2.59 10.27
C SER A 134 2.33 -2.69 10.78
N GLY A 135 1.79 -3.91 10.85
CA GLY A 135 0.41 -4.17 11.23
C GLY A 135 -0.64 -3.83 10.17
N THR A 136 -0.24 -3.43 8.95
CA THR A 136 -1.20 -3.24 7.84
C THR A 136 -1.78 -4.59 7.43
N ARG A 137 -3.10 -4.69 7.35
CA ARG A 137 -3.79 -5.91 6.90
C ARG A 137 -3.77 -6.02 5.37
N ILE A 138 -3.60 -7.24 4.87
CA ILE A 138 -3.60 -7.59 3.44
C ILE A 138 -4.80 -8.48 3.14
N ALA A 139 -5.78 -7.94 2.42
CA ALA A 139 -6.88 -8.74 1.89
C ALA A 139 -6.41 -9.51 0.64
N PRO A 140 -6.66 -10.83 0.52
CA PRO A 140 -6.19 -11.66 -0.60
C PRO A 140 -7.03 -11.45 -1.88
N VAL A 141 -7.24 -10.21 -2.29
CA VAL A 141 -8.12 -9.82 -3.39
C VAL A 141 -7.33 -9.27 -4.57
N GLY A 142 -7.54 -9.88 -5.73
CA GLY A 142 -6.96 -9.47 -7.00
C GLY A 142 -5.46 -9.73 -7.13
N ILE A 143 -4.95 -9.49 -8.33
CA ILE A 143 -3.53 -9.46 -8.65
C ILE A 143 -3.16 -8.05 -9.12
N ALA A 144 -1.89 -7.68 -8.95
CA ALA A 144 -1.40 -6.42 -9.49
C ALA A 144 -1.62 -6.38 -11.01
N PRO A 145 -2.10 -5.25 -11.56
CA PRO A 145 -2.23 -5.10 -13.01
C PRO A 145 -0.91 -5.45 -13.71
N PRO A 146 -0.98 -6.07 -14.91
CA PRO A 146 0.22 -6.38 -15.67
C PRO A 146 0.97 -5.10 -16.03
N LEU A 147 2.29 -5.20 -16.13
CA LEU A 147 3.05 -4.22 -16.90
C LEU A 147 2.92 -4.60 -18.36
N PHE A 148 2.70 -3.62 -19.22
CA PHE A 148 2.80 -3.88 -20.65
C PHE A 148 4.28 -3.93 -20.98
N VAL A 149 4.74 -5.10 -21.42
CA VAL A 149 6.05 -5.23 -22.03
C VAL A 149 5.93 -4.51 -23.37
N SER A 150 6.69 -3.43 -23.57
CA SER A 150 6.94 -2.96 -24.93
C SER A 150 7.48 -4.17 -25.68
N GLY A 151 6.76 -4.69 -26.67
CA GLY A 151 7.31 -5.69 -27.57
C GLY A 151 8.63 -5.18 -28.16
N PRO A 152 9.50 -6.06 -28.68
CA PRO A 152 10.65 -5.58 -29.46
C PRO A 152 10.12 -4.59 -30.51
N ARG A 153 10.74 -3.42 -30.59
CA ARG A 153 10.47 -2.48 -31.69
C ARG A 153 10.79 -3.24 -32.97
N SER A 154 9.77 -3.58 -33.74
CA SER A 154 9.96 -3.97 -35.12
C SER A 154 10.37 -2.69 -35.85
N ASP A 155 11.67 -2.52 -36.06
CA ASP A 155 12.19 -1.60 -37.07
C ASP A 155 11.97 -2.22 -38.47
#